data_AF-A0A976JJN7-F1
#
_entry.id   AF-A0A976JJN7-F1
#
_cell.length_a   1.000
_cell.length_b   1.000
_cell.length_c   1.000
_cell.angle_alpha   90.00
_cell.angle_beta   90.00
_cell.angle_gamma   90.00
#
_symmetry.space_group_name_H-M   'P 1'
#
loop_
_entity.id
_entity.type
_entity.pdbx_description
1 polymer ?
#
loop_
_entity_poly.entity_id
_entity_poly.type
_entity_poly.pdbx_seq_one_letter_code
_entity_poly.pdbx_strand_id
1 'polypeptide(L)'
;MESIGKDLEFDVLGYRVKLRPDADGSNDSADKIVELVRKEALKIQESAPGLDKGQVAILVALKLASEKISLEEDFKENLEQLQLSARDALQYIE
;
A
#
# COMPACT_ATOMS: atom_id res chain seq x y z
N MET A 1 -2.13 -10.35 -31.95
CA MET A 1 -2.46 -8.94 -31.70
C MET A 1 -1.97 -8.63 -30.29
N GLU A 2 -0.82 -7.97 -30.19
CA GLU A 2 -0.09 -7.73 -28.93
C GLU A 2 -0.86 -6.77 -28.02
N SER A 3 -1.24 -7.21 -26.81
CA SER A 3 -1.61 -6.30 -25.73
C SER A 3 -0.33 -5.80 -25.07
N ILE A 4 0.28 -4.77 -25.66
CA ILE A 4 1.39 -4.06 -25.03
C ILE A 4 0.78 -3.21 -23.92
N GLY A 5 1.09 -3.57 -22.67
CA GLY A 5 0.68 -2.83 -21.47
C GLY A 5 0.93 -1.34 -21.66
N LYS A 6 -0.13 -0.54 -21.55
CA LYS A 6 -0.06 0.91 -21.74
C LYS A 6 0.63 1.48 -20.50
N ASP A 7 1.89 1.90 -20.64
CA ASP A 7 2.60 2.60 -19.57
C ASP A 7 1.76 3.83 -19.14
N LEU A 8 1.38 3.88 -17.87
CA LEU A 8 0.57 4.97 -17.31
C LEU A 8 1.51 6.04 -16.78
N GLU A 9 1.30 7.29 -17.20
CA GLU A 9 2.09 8.43 -16.74
C GLU A 9 1.35 9.16 -15.61
N PHE A 10 2.06 9.39 -14.50
CA PHE A 10 1.52 10.03 -13.31
C PHE A 10 2.40 11.17 -12.84
N ASP A 11 1.80 12.21 -12.27
CA ASP A 11 2.51 13.23 -11.51
C ASP A 11 2.44 12.93 -10.01
N VAL A 12 3.57 12.65 -9.36
CA VAL A 12 3.63 12.41 -7.92
C VAL A 12 4.64 13.38 -7.34
N LEU A 13 4.21 14.24 -6.41
CA LEU A 13 5.06 15.27 -5.80
C LEU A 13 5.74 16.21 -6.83
N GLY A 14 5.14 16.39 -8.02
CA GLY A 14 5.72 17.17 -9.12
C GLY A 14 6.81 16.43 -9.90
N TYR A 15 6.96 15.12 -9.71
CA TYR A 15 7.76 14.24 -10.55
C TYR A 15 6.85 13.46 -11.49
N ARG A 16 7.20 13.44 -12.78
CA ARG A 16 6.49 12.62 -13.77
C ARG A 16 7.07 11.20 -13.75
N VAL A 17 6.27 10.24 -13.32
CA VAL A 17 6.65 8.84 -13.16
C VAL A 17 5.84 7.98 -14.13
N LYS A 18 6.51 7.01 -14.76
CA LYS A 18 5.85 5.99 -15.58
C LYS A 18 5.67 4.74 -14.73
N LEU A 19 4.43 4.35 -14.51
CA LEU A 19 4.11 3.10 -13.85
C LEU A 19 3.63 2.11 -14.91
N ARG A 20 4.34 1.00 -15.04
CA ARG A 20 3.87 -0.14 -15.79
C ARG A 20 3.10 -1.02 -14.80
N PRO A 21 1.79 -1.21 -14.96
CA PRO A 21 1.08 -2.18 -14.14
C PRO A 21 1.67 -3.56 -14.42
N ASP A 22 1.98 -4.32 -13.35
CA ASP A 22 2.37 -5.73 -13.49
C ASP A 22 1.24 -6.51 -14.17
N ALA A 23 1.57 -7.68 -14.75
CA ALA A 23 0.63 -8.49 -15.52
C ALA A 23 -0.68 -8.85 -14.78
N ASP A 24 -0.67 -8.82 -13.45
CA ASP A 24 -1.81 -9.10 -12.57
C ASP A 24 -2.53 -7.84 -12.06
N GLY A 25 -2.03 -6.64 -12.36
CA GLY A 25 -2.55 -5.36 -11.90
C GLY A 25 -3.48 -4.71 -12.93
N SER A 26 -4.78 -4.58 -12.59
CA SER A 26 -5.71 -3.75 -13.37
C SER A 26 -5.31 -2.27 -13.33
N ASN A 27 -5.63 -1.50 -14.38
CA ASN A 27 -5.38 -0.05 -14.42
C ASN A 27 -5.98 0.69 -13.20
N ASP A 28 -7.12 0.22 -12.68
CA ASP A 28 -7.77 0.77 -11.49
C ASP A 28 -6.90 0.66 -10.23
N SER A 29 -5.93 -0.25 -10.21
CA SER A 29 -4.95 -0.38 -9.13
C SER A 29 -3.91 0.75 -9.16
N ALA A 30 -3.46 1.14 -10.36
CA ALA A 30 -2.43 2.16 -10.54
C ALA A 30 -2.90 3.55 -10.06
N ASP A 31 -4.13 3.95 -10.43
CA ASP A 31 -4.71 5.23 -9.99
C ASP A 31 -4.86 5.29 -8.46
N LYS A 32 -5.34 4.20 -7.86
CA LYS A 32 -5.51 4.11 -6.39
C LYS A 32 -4.18 4.20 -5.66
N ILE A 33 -3.14 3.54 -6.17
CA ILE A 33 -1.78 3.59 -5.59
C ILE A 33 -1.26 5.03 -5.65
N VAL A 34 -1.39 5.69 -6.79
CA VAL A 34 -0.93 7.07 -6.98
C VAL A 34 -1.69 8.04 -6.07
N GLU A 35 -3.00 7.90 -5.98
CA GLU A 35 -3.84 8.71 -5.09
C GLU A 35 -3.46 8.52 -3.63
N LEU A 36 -3.24 7.27 -3.19
CA LEU A 36 -2.79 6.97 -1.83
C LEU A 36 -1.47 7.68 -1.52
N VAL A 37 -0.47 7.54 -2.39
CA VAL A 37 0.85 8.18 -2.21
C VAL A 37 0.71 9.70 -2.16
N ARG A 38 -0.08 10.31 -3.06
CA ARG A 38 -0.33 11.76 -3.05
C ARG A 38 -0.97 12.23 -1.75
N LYS A 39 -1.98 11.51 -1.27
CA LYS A 39 -2.70 11.85 -0.04
C LYS A 39 -1.77 11.82 1.17
N GLU A 40 -0.94 10.78 1.29
CA GLU A 40 0.01 10.68 2.40
C GLU A 40 1.12 11.74 2.30
N ALA A 41 1.59 12.02 1.09
CA ALA A 41 2.58 13.07 0.87
C ALA A 41 2.06 14.46 1.27
N LEU A 42 0.80 14.78 0.91
CA LEU A 42 0.16 16.05 1.29
C LEU A 42 0.04 16.18 2.81
N LYS A 43 -0.40 15.13 3.51
CA LYS A 43 -0.48 15.15 4.99
C LYS A 43 0.87 15.43 5.64
N ILE A 44 1.94 14.79 5.14
CA ILE A 44 3.30 15.00 5.66
C ILE A 44 3.74 16.43 5.39
N GLN A 45 3.52 16.94 4.18
CA GLN A 45 3.88 18.30 3.81
C GLN A 45 3.09 19.35 4.61
N GLU A 46 1.81 19.12 4.90
CA GLU A 46 0.98 19.97 5.77
C GLU A 46 1.52 19.99 7.21
N SER A 47 1.95 18.83 7.71
CA SER A 47 2.52 18.71 9.06
C SER A 47 3.93 19.28 9.19
N ALA A 48 4.70 19.32 8.10
CA ALA A 48 6.09 19.73 8.06
C ALA A 48 6.43 20.45 6.73
N PRO A 49 6.00 21.71 6.56
CA PRO A 49 6.10 22.43 5.28
C PRO A 49 7.53 22.78 4.86
N GLY A 50 8.51 22.67 5.76
CA GLY A 50 9.93 22.92 5.49
C GLY A 50 10.68 21.74 4.86
N LEU A 51 10.04 20.59 4.68
CA LEU A 51 10.68 19.41 4.11
C LEU A 51 10.80 19.51 2.58
N ASP A 52 11.94 19.05 2.08
CA ASP A 52 12.13 18.81 0.65
C ASP A 52 11.21 17.67 0.17
N LYS A 53 10.85 17.68 -1.11
CA LYS A 53 10.02 16.66 -1.76
C LYS A 53 10.65 15.27 -1.66
N GLY A 54 11.98 15.16 -1.75
CA GLY A 54 12.70 13.89 -1.55
C GLY A 54 12.53 13.37 -0.13
N GLN A 55 12.67 14.24 0.89
CA GLN A 55 12.41 13.90 2.29
C GLN A 55 10.96 13.47 2.50
N VAL A 56 9.98 14.18 1.93
CA VAL A 56 8.56 13.80 1.98
C VAL A 56 8.35 12.42 1.36
N ALA A 57 8.92 12.16 0.19
CA ALA A 57 8.81 10.86 -0.48
C ALA A 57 9.38 9.70 0.37
N ILE A 58 10.53 9.91 1.01
CA ILE A 58 11.13 8.91 1.92
C ILE A 58 10.21 8.67 3.12
N LEU A 59 9.65 9.72 3.72
CA LEU A 59 8.74 9.57 4.86
C LEU A 59 7.44 8.85 4.48
N VAL A 60 6.88 9.12 3.29
CA VAL A 60 5.74 8.36 2.76
C VAL A 60 6.11 6.88 2.61
N ALA A 61 7.27 6.57 2.02
CA ALA A 61 7.71 5.19 1.86
C ALA A 61 7.89 4.47 3.21
N LEU A 62 8.51 5.12 4.19
CA LEU A 62 8.68 4.58 5.55
C LEU A 62 7.33 4.33 6.22
N LYS A 63 6.39 5.27 6.09
CA LYS A 63 5.05 5.15 6.64
C LYS A 63 4.29 3.96 6.03
N LEU A 64 4.24 3.88 4.71
CA LEU A 64 3.56 2.78 4.01
C LEU A 64 4.21 1.42 4.31
N ALA A 65 5.54 1.37 4.43
CA ALA A 65 6.24 0.17 4.84
C ALA A 65 5.87 -0.26 6.26
N SER A 66 5.81 0.68 7.20
CA SER A 66 5.36 0.41 8.57
C SER A 66 3.92 -0.10 8.62
N GLU A 67 3.00 0.57 7.90
CA GLU A 67 1.59 0.16 7.83
C GLU A 67 1.44 -1.24 7.24
N LYS A 68 2.22 -1.57 6.21
CA LYS A 68 2.23 -2.92 5.63
C LYS A 68 2.71 -3.97 6.63
N ILE A 69 3.80 -3.72 7.34
CA ILE A 69 4.34 -4.65 8.34
C ILE A 69 3.29 -4.88 9.44
N SER A 70 2.71 -3.82 9.98
CA SER A 70 1.67 -3.93 11.01
C SER A 70 0.44 -4.71 10.50
N LEU A 71 0.01 -4.47 9.26
CA LEU A 71 -1.12 -5.21 8.68
C LEU A 71 -0.81 -6.72 8.54
N GLU A 72 0.42 -7.07 8.13
CA GLU A 72 0.85 -8.47 8.00
C GLU A 72 0.92 -9.15 9.38
N GLU A 73 1.40 -8.45 10.40
CA GLU A 73 1.44 -8.92 11.79
C GLU A 73 0.01 -9.14 12.34
N ASP A 74 -0.85 -8.13 12.23
CA ASP A 74 -2.25 -8.19 12.67
C ASP A 74 -3.00 -9.34 11.97
N PHE A 75 -2.76 -9.54 10.67
CA PHE A 75 -3.39 -10.63 9.93
C PHE A 75 -2.94 -12.00 10.42
N LYS A 76 -1.64 -12.15 10.70
CA LYS A 76 -1.08 -13.39 11.27
C LYS A 76 -1.68 -13.69 12.64
N GLU A 77 -1.73 -12.72 13.53
CA GLU A 77 -2.31 -12.89 14.87
C GLU A 77 -3.77 -13.29 14.82
N ASN A 78 -4.57 -12.61 13.98
CA ASN A 78 -5.99 -12.92 13.81
C ASN A 78 -6.19 -14.34 13.25
N LEU A 79 -5.32 -14.78 12.33
CA LEU A 79 -5.39 -16.12 11.75
C LEU A 79 -5.04 -17.20 12.78
N GLU A 80 -4.06 -16.95 13.63
CA GLU A 80 -3.72 -17.83 14.75
C GLU A 80 -4.87 -17.92 15.77
N GLN A 81 -5.47 -16.79 16.15
CA GLN A 81 -6.64 -16.77 17.04
C GLN A 81 -7.85 -17.51 16.46
N LEU A 82 -8.10 -17.36 15.17
CA LEU A 82 -9.17 -18.07 14.47
C LEU A 82 -8.93 -19.59 14.49
N GLN A 83 -7.69 -20.02 14.25
CA GLN A 83 -7.33 -21.45 14.30
C GLN A 83 -7.48 -22.02 15.70
N LEU A 84 -7.09 -21.28 16.74
CA LEU A 84 -7.29 -21.69 18.13
C LEU A 84 -8.78 -21.83 18.45
N SER A 85 -9.59 -20.81 18.12
CA SER A 85 -11.04 -20.83 18.34
C SER A 85 -11.73 -21.99 17.62
N ALA A 86 -11.29 -22.31 16.40
CA ALA A 86 -11.81 -23.45 15.64
C ALA A 86 -11.44 -24.80 16.28
N ARG A 87 -10.20 -24.94 16.79
CA ARG A 87 -9.76 -26.15 17.51
C ARG A 87 -10.54 -26.34 18.81
N ASP A 88 -10.70 -25.27 19.59
CA ASP A 88 -11.47 -25.30 20.83
C ASP A 88 -12.93 -25.68 20.55
N ALA A 89 -13.55 -25.10 19.52
CA ALA A 89 -14.91 -25.45 19.12
C ALA A 89 -15.08 -26.92 18.70
N LEU A 90 -14.08 -27.49 18.01
CA LEU A 90 -14.08 -28.91 17.66
C LEU A 90 -13.96 -29.81 18.90
N GLN A 91 -13.18 -29.41 19.91
CA GLN A 91 -13.04 -30.15 21.16
C GLN A 91 -14.34 -30.21 21.98
N TYR A 92 -15.27 -29.26 21.81
CA TYR A 92 -16.58 -29.30 22.46
C TYR A 92 -17.62 -30.18 21.74
N ILE A 93 -17.31 -30.66 20.54
CA ILE A 93 -18.20 -31.51 19.72
C ILE A 93 -17.83 -33.00 19.81
N GLU A 94 -16.59 -33.33 20.21
CA GLU A 94 -16.17 -34.67 20.67
C GLU A 94 -16.53 -34.92 22.15
#